data_AF-A0A250K2M9-F1
#
_entry.id   AF-A0A250K2M9-F1
#
_cell.length_a   1.000
_cell.length_b   1.000
_cell.length_c   1.000
_cell.angle_alpha   90.00
_cell.angle_beta   90.00
_cell.angle_gamma   90.00
#
_symmetry.space_group_name_H-M   'P 1'
#
loop_
_entity.id
_entity.type
_entity.pdbx_description
1 polymer ?
#
loop_
_entity_poly.entity_id
_entity_poly.type
_entity_poly.pdbx_seq_one_letter_code
_entity_poly.pdbx_strand_id
1 'polypeptide(L)'
;MLVPTKVTWSELGRHTRLPPPGTGDPVARRLPAAPERAYRGGMLGDRSWDEWISEYSKSHTHTVNRFCHTVGIPMIAASVPLAAASPFVPRLWKVPTALFVVGWAFQFVGHAFERKPPEFLKDWRFLFVGLRWWAAKVAGRA
;
A
#
# COMPACT_ATOMS: atom_id res chain seq x y z
N MET A 1 11.75 -41.97 -41.06
CA MET A 1 12.90 -41.79 -40.14
C MET A 1 13.73 -40.64 -40.70
N LEU A 2 13.62 -39.44 -40.13
CA LEU A 2 14.41 -38.26 -40.54
C LEU A 2 15.03 -37.67 -39.27
N VAL A 3 16.36 -37.59 -39.29
CA VAL A 3 17.21 -37.12 -38.19
C VAL A 3 17.11 -35.59 -38.10
N PRO A 4 16.93 -34.98 -36.91
CA PRO A 4 17.01 -33.53 -36.79
C PRO A 4 18.47 -33.08 -36.92
N THR A 5 18.75 -32.23 -37.91
CA THR A 5 20.05 -31.59 -38.11
C THR A 5 20.35 -30.65 -36.95
N LYS A 6 21.49 -30.86 -36.28
CA LYS A 6 21.99 -29.95 -35.24
C LYS A 6 22.44 -28.65 -35.89
N VAL A 7 21.78 -27.54 -35.56
CA VAL A 7 22.28 -26.20 -35.84
C VAL A 7 23.61 -26.02 -35.10
N THR A 8 24.65 -25.61 -35.82
CA THR A 8 26.01 -25.49 -35.26
C THR A 8 26.30 -24.05 -34.85
N TRP A 9 27.08 -23.87 -33.78
CA TRP A 9 27.41 -22.55 -33.19
C TRP A 9 28.09 -21.56 -34.15
N SER A 10 28.59 -22.03 -35.30
CA SER A 10 29.18 -21.20 -36.34
C SER A 10 28.15 -20.44 -37.20
N GLU A 11 26.87 -20.84 -37.19
CA GLU A 11 25.79 -20.18 -37.94
C GLU A 11 25.16 -18.99 -37.20
N LEU A 12 25.13 -19.03 -35.85
CA LEU A 12 24.60 -17.95 -35.02
C LEU A 12 25.43 -16.66 -35.04
N GLY A 13 26.69 -16.72 -35.49
CA GLY A 13 27.62 -15.58 -35.48
C GLY A 13 27.59 -14.67 -36.72
N ARG A 14 26.77 -14.97 -37.75
CA ARG A 14 26.81 -14.22 -39.02
C ARG A 14 25.85 -13.02 -39.13
N HIS A 15 25.09 -12.70 -38.08
CA HIS A 15 24.12 -11.58 -38.09
C HIS A 15 24.54 -10.31 -37.30
N THR A 16 25.82 -10.16 -36.95
CA THR A 16 26.34 -8.92 -36.33
C THR A 16 27.33 -8.20 -37.24
N ARG A 17 26.92 -7.86 -38.46
CA ARG A 17 27.56 -6.75 -39.19
C ARG A 17 26.72 -5.50 -39.00
N LEU A 18 27.23 -4.56 -38.21
CA LEU A 18 26.67 -3.21 -38.11
C LEU A 18 26.66 -2.57 -39.51
N PRO A 19 25.59 -1.87 -39.91
CA PRO A 19 25.56 -1.16 -41.18
C PRO A 19 26.62 -0.04 -41.19
N PRO A 20 27.12 0.36 -42.38
CA PRO A 20 28.12 1.42 -42.50
C PRO A 20 27.58 2.77 -41.97
N PRO A 21 28.45 3.61 -41.37
CA PRO A 21 28.03 4.90 -40.86
C PRO A 21 27.74 5.85 -42.03
N GLY A 22 26.46 6.18 -42.24
CA GLY A 22 26.06 7.12 -43.29
C GLY A 22 24.64 6.98 -43.82
N THR A 23 23.95 5.86 -43.58
CA THR A 23 22.52 5.75 -43.87
C THR A 23 21.72 6.15 -42.65
N GLY A 24 21.49 7.46 -42.49
CA GLY A 24 20.55 7.97 -41.50
C GLY A 24 19.14 7.53 -41.88
N ASP A 25 18.69 6.41 -41.31
CA ASP A 25 17.29 6.01 -41.36
C ASP A 25 16.47 7.07 -40.57
N PRO A 26 15.60 7.85 -41.24
CA PRO A 26 14.79 8.87 -40.56
C PRO A 26 13.77 8.27 -39.60
N VAL A 27 13.54 6.95 -39.64
CA VAL A 27 12.59 6.24 -38.78
C VAL A 27 13.20 5.84 -37.44
N ALA A 28 14.50 5.54 -37.39
CA ALA A 28 15.19 5.12 -36.15
C ALA A 28 15.32 6.24 -35.09
N ARG A 29 15.11 7.50 -35.48
CA ARG A 29 15.12 8.67 -34.55
C ARG A 29 13.81 8.82 -33.75
N ARG A 30 12.78 8.00 -34.00
CA ARG A 30 11.45 8.11 -33.37
C ARG A 30 11.08 6.94 -32.46
N LEU A 31 12.05 6.20 -31.93
CA LEU A 31 11.75 5.32 -30.81
C LEU A 31 11.76 6.16 -29.52
N PRO A 32 10.62 6.31 -28.82
CA PRO A 32 10.65 6.89 -27.49
C PRO A 32 11.60 6.06 -26.63
N ALA A 33 12.42 6.74 -25.82
CA ALA A 33 13.24 6.07 -24.83
C ALA A 33 12.37 5.05 -24.09
N ALA A 34 12.82 3.79 -24.03
CA ALA A 34 12.11 2.74 -23.30
C ALA A 34 11.75 3.29 -21.92
N PRO A 35 10.49 3.16 -21.46
CA PRO A 35 10.11 3.70 -20.18
C PRO A 35 11.06 3.12 -19.14
N GLU A 36 11.58 3.99 -18.29
CA GLU A 36 12.47 3.73 -17.16
C GLU A 36 11.78 2.84 -16.10
N ARG A 37 11.18 1.73 -16.51
CA ARG A 37 10.66 0.64 -15.66
C ARG A 37 11.81 -0.21 -15.13
N ALA A 38 12.97 0.40 -14.92
CA ALA A 38 14.05 -0.15 -14.16
C ALA A 38 13.74 0.10 -12.67
N TYR A 39 13.11 -0.89 -12.06
CA TYR A 39 13.48 -1.32 -10.71
C TYR A 39 13.41 -0.25 -9.59
N ARG A 40 12.22 0.23 -9.23
CA ARG A 40 11.99 0.91 -7.94
C ARG A 40 11.38 -0.05 -6.93
N GLY A 41 12.26 -0.81 -6.28
CA GLY A 41 11.91 -1.70 -5.18
C GLY A 41 11.52 -0.93 -3.92
N GLY A 42 10.39 -1.32 -3.35
CA GLY A 42 10.04 -1.19 -1.94
C GLY A 42 8.93 -2.21 -1.70
N MET A 43 8.85 -2.82 -0.51
CA MET A 43 7.84 -3.85 -0.18
C MET A 43 6.37 -3.30 -0.18
N LEU A 44 6.17 -2.08 -0.71
CA LEU A 44 4.99 -1.21 -0.88
C LEU A 44 4.99 -0.46 -2.25
N GLY A 45 5.79 -0.90 -3.23
CA GLY A 45 6.50 -0.07 -4.20
C GLY A 45 5.78 0.69 -5.32
N ASP A 46 4.45 0.69 -5.43
CA ASP A 46 3.78 1.30 -6.60
C ASP A 46 2.81 2.45 -6.28
N ARG A 47 2.44 2.68 -5.00
CA ARG A 47 1.45 3.70 -4.60
C ARG A 47 1.96 4.63 -3.51
N SER A 48 1.68 5.93 -3.64
CA SER A 48 2.04 6.94 -2.63
C SER A 48 1.19 6.81 -1.35
N TRP A 49 1.68 7.28 -0.20
CA TRP A 49 0.91 7.24 1.05
C TRP A 49 -0.39 8.05 0.98
N ASP A 50 -0.39 9.15 0.21
CA ASP A 50 -1.59 9.95 -0.02
C ASP A 50 -2.64 9.19 -0.83
N GLU A 51 -2.23 8.37 -1.80
CA GLU A 51 -3.14 7.46 -2.50
C GLU A 51 -3.74 6.41 -1.56
N TRP A 52 -2.95 5.83 -0.67
CA TRP A 52 -3.47 4.88 0.33
C TRP A 52 -4.49 5.52 1.27
N ILE A 53 -4.23 6.74 1.74
CA ILE A 53 -5.15 7.51 2.59
C ILE A 53 -6.41 7.90 1.82
N SER A 54 -6.27 8.30 0.55
CA SER A 54 -7.39 8.63 -0.34
C SER A 54 -8.29 7.43 -0.59
N GLU A 55 -7.69 6.27 -0.89
CA GLU A 55 -8.41 5.00 -1.07
C GLU A 55 -9.18 4.61 0.18
N TYR A 56 -8.52 4.66 1.35
CA TYR A 56 -9.15 4.40 2.65
C TYR A 56 -10.33 5.34 2.93
N SER A 57 -10.18 6.63 2.64
CA SER A 57 -11.25 7.62 2.82
C SER A 57 -12.44 7.36 1.89
N LYS A 58 -12.18 6.94 0.65
CA LYS A 58 -13.21 6.64 -0.35
C LYS A 58 -13.95 5.34 -0.05
N SER A 59 -13.31 4.38 0.61
CA SER A 59 -13.98 3.14 0.97
C SER A 59 -14.90 3.28 2.19
N HIS A 60 -14.69 4.32 3.01
CA HIS A 60 -15.46 4.66 4.21
C HIS A 60 -16.30 5.92 3.98
N THR A 61 -17.42 5.79 3.28
CA THR A 61 -18.26 6.93 2.87
C THR A 61 -19.37 7.25 3.87
N HIS A 62 -19.81 6.26 4.64
CA HIS A 62 -20.94 6.42 5.54
C HIS A 62 -20.57 7.33 6.73
N THR A 63 -21.42 8.31 7.04
CA THR A 63 -21.14 9.31 8.10
C THR A 63 -20.92 8.67 9.46
N VAL A 64 -21.74 7.67 9.83
CA VAL A 64 -21.57 6.91 11.07
C VAL A 64 -20.24 6.16 11.06
N ASN A 65 -19.84 5.59 9.92
CA ASN A 65 -18.57 4.86 9.85
C ASN A 65 -17.37 5.80 10.02
N ARG A 66 -17.37 6.92 9.30
CA ARG A 66 -16.33 7.95 9.47
C ARG A 66 -16.28 8.50 10.88
N PHE A 67 -17.42 8.72 11.54
CA PHE A 67 -17.48 9.17 12.94
C PHE A 67 -16.88 8.13 13.88
N CYS A 68 -17.36 6.89 13.80
CA CYS A 68 -16.86 5.77 14.56
C CYS A 68 -15.35 5.57 14.39
N HIS A 69 -14.81 5.70 13.18
CA HIS A 69 -13.37 5.63 12.93
C HIS A 69 -12.62 6.83 13.50
N THR A 70 -13.19 8.04 13.40
CA THR A 70 -12.57 9.26 13.95
C THR A 70 -12.40 9.17 15.47
N VAL A 71 -13.33 8.50 16.17
CA VAL A 71 -13.27 8.27 17.62
C VAL A 71 -12.47 7.00 17.97
N GLY A 72 -12.70 5.89 17.25
CA GLY A 72 -12.11 4.60 17.56
C GLY A 72 -10.60 4.54 17.30
N ILE A 73 -10.10 5.15 16.21
CA ILE A 73 -8.67 5.15 15.87
C ILE A 73 -7.80 5.74 16.99
N PRO A 74 -8.07 6.96 17.51
CA PRO A 74 -7.25 7.52 18.58
C PRO A 74 -7.35 6.73 19.88
N MET A 75 -8.50 6.12 20.19
CA MET A 75 -8.64 5.26 21.38
C MET A 75 -7.72 4.04 21.29
N ILE A 76 -7.72 3.35 20.15
CA ILE A 76 -6.83 2.21 19.90
C ILE A 76 -5.37 2.70 19.91
N ALA A 77 -5.06 3.79 19.22
CA ALA A 77 -3.72 4.35 19.16
C ALA A 77 -3.17 4.73 20.54
N ALA A 78 -3.97 5.35 21.40
CA ALA A 78 -3.60 5.73 22.77
C ALA A 78 -3.49 4.51 23.70
N SER A 79 -4.27 3.46 23.46
CA SER A 79 -4.22 2.23 24.28
C SER A 79 -2.86 1.53 24.21
N VAL A 80 -2.15 1.59 23.08
CA VAL A 80 -0.87 0.90 22.87
C VAL A 80 0.25 1.43 23.78
N PRO A 81 0.60 2.74 23.79
CA PRO A 81 1.61 3.26 24.70
C PRO A 81 1.20 3.16 26.18
N LEU A 82 -0.10 3.31 26.49
CA LEU A 82 -0.61 3.13 27.86
C LEU A 82 -0.48 1.67 28.34
N ALA A 83 -0.70 0.70 27.45
CA ALA A 83 -0.46 -0.71 27.74
C ALA A 83 1.04 -0.97 27.99
N ALA A 84 1.92 -0.39 27.16
CA ALA A 84 3.37 -0.49 27.35
C ALA A 84 3.85 0.12 28.68
N ALA A 85 3.16 1.17 29.18
CA ALA A 85 3.46 1.78 30.48
C ALA A 85 2.88 1.00 31.68
N SER A 86 1.95 0.07 31.45
CA SER A 86 1.21 -0.63 32.52
C SER A 86 2.06 -1.46 33.49
N PRO A 87 3.21 -2.06 33.10
CA PRO A 87 4.10 -2.75 34.05
C PRO A 87 4.70 -1.83 35.13
N PHE A 88 4.75 -0.51 34.87
CA PHE A 88 5.39 0.46 35.76
C PHE A 88 4.39 1.17 36.70
N VAL A 89 3.09 1.05 36.45
CA VAL A 89 2.05 1.75 37.21
C VAL A 89 0.94 0.77 37.62
N PRO A 90 0.84 0.42 38.92
CA PRO A 90 -0.20 -0.47 39.40
C PRO A 90 -1.60 0.00 38.99
N ARG A 91 -2.44 -0.94 38.54
CA ARG A 91 -3.84 -0.72 38.10
C ARG A 91 -4.01 0.09 36.80
N LEU A 92 -2.93 0.61 36.20
CA LEU A 92 -3.01 1.35 34.94
C LEU A 92 -3.60 0.49 33.82
N TRP A 93 -3.29 -0.82 33.79
CA TRP A 93 -3.71 -1.77 32.77
C TRP A 93 -5.21 -1.75 32.42
N LYS A 94 -6.08 -1.39 33.37
CA LYS A 94 -7.53 -1.29 33.13
C LYS A 94 -7.87 -0.23 32.07
N VAL A 95 -7.14 0.88 32.06
CA VAL A 95 -7.37 2.01 31.15
C VAL A 95 -7.08 1.64 29.68
N PRO A 96 -5.88 1.17 29.29
CA PRO A 96 -5.62 0.75 27.92
C PRO A 96 -6.50 -0.43 27.50
N THR A 97 -6.81 -1.37 28.40
CA THR A 97 -7.77 -2.45 28.08
C THR A 97 -9.14 -1.89 27.71
N ALA A 98 -9.68 -0.95 28.50
CA ALA A 98 -10.97 -0.32 28.20
C ALA A 98 -10.92 0.48 26.89
N LEU A 99 -9.88 1.29 26.68
CA LEU A 99 -9.69 2.07 25.45
C LEU A 99 -9.60 1.18 24.21
N PHE A 100 -8.86 0.07 24.30
CA PHE A 100 -8.71 -0.88 23.21
C PHE A 100 -10.05 -1.53 22.85
N VAL A 101 -10.77 -2.07 23.83
CA VAL A 101 -12.06 -2.74 23.61
C VAL A 101 -13.10 -1.78 23.07
N VAL A 102 -13.27 -0.61 23.69
CA VAL A 102 -14.26 0.39 23.25
C VAL A 102 -13.88 0.97 21.90
N GLY A 103 -12.58 1.23 21.66
CA GLY A 103 -12.08 1.69 20.38
C GLY A 103 -12.42 0.73 19.25
N TRP A 104 -12.17 -0.57 19.44
CA TRP A 104 -12.56 -1.61 18.48
C TRP A 104 -14.08 -1.72 18.30
N ALA A 105 -14.86 -1.61 19.38
CA ALA A 105 -16.31 -1.61 19.29
C ALA A 105 -16.82 -0.48 18.38
N PHE A 106 -16.27 0.74 18.51
CA PHE A 106 -16.58 1.82 17.58
C PHE A 106 -16.26 1.44 16.13
N GLN A 107 -15.05 0.93 15.84
CA GLN A 107 -14.68 0.51 14.48
C GLN A 107 -15.68 -0.49 13.88
N PHE A 108 -15.99 -1.56 14.63
CA PHE A 108 -16.89 -2.61 14.16
C PHE A 108 -18.32 -2.11 13.99
N VAL A 109 -18.82 -1.25 14.89
CA VAL A 109 -20.14 -0.63 14.75
C VAL A 109 -20.18 0.21 13.46
N GLY A 110 -19.18 1.03 13.20
CA GLY A 110 -19.08 1.81 11.96
C GLY A 110 -19.17 0.94 10.70
N HIS A 111 -18.40 -0.15 10.67
CA HIS A 111 -18.42 -1.13 9.58
C HIS A 111 -19.76 -1.88 9.45
N ALA A 112 -20.44 -2.17 10.58
CA ALA A 112 -21.76 -2.80 10.56
C ALA A 112 -22.81 -1.92 9.88
N PHE A 113 -22.77 -0.61 10.10
CA PHE A 113 -23.64 0.34 9.40
C PHE A 113 -23.35 0.44 7.90
N GLU A 114 -22.06 0.40 7.51
CA GLU A 114 -21.67 0.43 6.10
C GLU A 114 -21.83 -0.93 5.39
N ARG A 115 -22.08 -2.01 6.15
CA ARG A 115 -22.21 -3.40 5.67
C ARG A 115 -21.00 -3.88 4.85
N LYS A 116 -19.83 -3.28 5.08
CA LYS A 116 -18.56 -3.67 4.46
C LYS A 116 -17.63 -4.26 5.53
N PRO A 117 -16.93 -5.37 5.24
CA PRO A 117 -15.96 -5.91 6.18
C PRO A 117 -14.79 -4.93 6.38
N PRO A 118 -14.16 -4.93 7.57
CA PRO A 118 -12.98 -4.11 7.82
C PRO A 118 -11.83 -4.38 6.84
N GLU A 119 -11.18 -3.32 6.36
CA GLU A 119 -10.15 -3.44 5.31
C GLU A 119 -8.87 -4.12 5.79
N PHE A 120 -8.58 -4.07 7.09
CA PHE A 120 -7.42 -4.77 7.64
C PHE A 120 -7.53 -6.29 7.51
N LEU A 121 -8.74 -6.84 7.30
CA LEU A 121 -8.93 -8.25 6.97
C LEU A 121 -8.40 -8.60 5.57
N LYS A 122 -8.37 -7.63 4.67
CA LYS A 122 -7.77 -7.79 3.33
C LYS A 122 -6.25 -7.63 3.40
N ASP A 123 -5.79 -6.63 4.16
CA ASP A 123 -4.37 -6.35 4.36
C ASP A 123 -4.15 -5.63 5.71
N TRP A 124 -3.36 -6.24 6.62
CA TRP A 124 -3.04 -5.67 7.93
C TRP A 124 -2.47 -4.26 7.88
N ARG A 125 -1.86 -3.86 6.76
CA ARG A 125 -1.33 -2.50 6.54
C ARG A 125 -2.41 -1.42 6.66
N PHE A 126 -3.68 -1.75 6.41
CA PHE A 126 -4.80 -0.81 6.59
C PHE A 126 -4.97 -0.33 8.04
N LEU A 127 -4.42 -1.02 9.04
CA LEU A 127 -4.33 -0.49 10.41
C LEU A 127 -3.47 0.78 10.46
N PHE A 128 -2.34 0.78 9.76
CA PHE A 128 -1.44 1.92 9.68
C PHE A 128 -1.95 3.01 8.74
N VAL A 129 -2.64 2.63 7.67
CA VAL A 129 -3.31 3.59 6.78
C VAL A 129 -4.42 4.33 7.54
N GLY A 130 -5.24 3.61 8.33
CA GLY A 130 -6.25 4.22 9.19
C GLY A 130 -5.64 5.21 10.19
N LEU A 131 -4.56 4.83 10.88
CA LEU A 131 -3.86 5.72 11.81
C LEU A 131 -3.34 7.00 11.12
N ARG A 132 -2.76 6.85 9.92
CA ARG A 132 -2.30 7.99 9.12
C ARG A 132 -3.44 8.87 8.61
N TRP A 133 -4.55 8.27 8.19
CA TRP A 133 -5.77 9.00 7.80
C TRP A 133 -6.28 9.84 8.97
N TRP A 134 -6.33 9.28 10.18
CA TRP A 134 -6.73 10.03 11.36
C TRP A 134 -5.77 11.20 11.65
N ALA A 135 -4.47 10.98 11.56
CA ALA A 135 -3.48 12.05 11.73
C ALA A 135 -3.63 13.15 10.66
N ALA A 136 -3.84 12.78 9.40
CA ALA A 136 -4.11 13.71 8.31
C ALA A 136 -5.40 14.51 8.56
N LYS A 137 -6.44 13.87 9.08
CA LYS A 137 -7.71 14.51 9.44
C LYS A 137 -7.56 15.53 10.57
N VAL A 138 -6.82 15.19 11.62
CA VAL A 138 -6.49 16.13 12.72
C VAL A 138 -5.65 17.31 12.20
N ALA A 139 -4.81 17.09 11.19
CA ALA A 139 -4.02 18.12 10.53
C ALA A 139 -4.79 18.92 9.46
N GLY A 140 -6.09 18.66 9.24
CA GLY A 140 -6.90 19.36 8.24
C GLY A 140 -6.64 18.98 6.78
N ARG A 141 -6.09 17.79 6.52
CA ARG A 141 -5.67 17.31 5.19
C ARG A 141 -6.53 16.16 4.62
N ALA A 142 -7.62 15.75 5.29
CA ALA A 142 -8.41 14.55 4.94
C ALA A 142 -9.91 14.68 5.24
#